data_AF-D4LAX2-F1
#
_entry.id   AF-D4LAX2-F1
#
_cell.length_a   1.000
_cell.length_b   1.000
_cell.length_c   1.000
_cell.angle_alpha   90.00
_cell.angle_beta   90.00
_cell.angle_gamma   90.00
#
_symmetry.space_group_name_H-M   'P 1'
#
loop_
_entity.id
_entity.type
_entity.pdbx_description
1 polymer ?
#
loop_
_entity_poly.entity_id
_entity_poly.type
_entity_poly.pdbx_seq_one_letter_code
_entity_poly.pdbx_strand_id
1 'polypeptide(L)'
;MKATKRIFSVFLTCVLAFTMAFAMGLTASAADYTITINKPAGDIDRTYEAYQIFQGNLDGNTLSDIEWGTGIDGAAFLTELKKNASFTSCTDAKTVAEKLAAFTNDSDEAVAFAKLAGKFLTTATATSSSGKITVPAGYYLLKDVTTVTDDALSLNILKVVKDVTVNPKADHPTVDKKIGTDISTGVAANEATIGDKVPFVIASKVPQMQGYTKYFFVLNDSMTAGLTYNKDVAIKIGTTTLAADAYDVTYDDTANTMKIVIKDFIQYKSEAGKDIVVTYSATLNEKADLTQAGNKNTVKLTYSNNPNVDYKGDNEPDTTDPVGVTPEHVTVTYSTKLQLTKVDGADHNVKLEGVEFQITGTSIKTAVSKGEYFKQDAAGTYYQLKDGTFTETDPTAETESKYVSTSVKYAKVTDTTEQTKMQKVTASGTTDANGLITFEGLGAGTYYITELKTLGGYNLLTAPITVTITATPSETGCGWTVSSNATFEDDMVKLTVENNKGSVLPITGGIGTTIFYVIGGLLVCGAAVMAITKKKLSVEDKADQN
;
A
#
# COMPACT_ATOMS: atom_id res chain seq x y z
N MET A 1 -46.56 -43.57 4.73
CA MET A 1 -45.98 -44.13 3.49
C MET A 1 -44.59 -44.65 3.84
N LYS A 2 -44.54 -45.90 4.28
CA LYS A 2 -43.91 -47.05 3.61
C LYS A 2 -42.41 -46.89 3.34
N ALA A 3 -41.65 -47.60 4.17
CA ALA A 3 -40.26 -47.97 4.02
C ALA A 3 -40.02 -48.86 2.78
N THR A 4 -38.82 -48.74 2.20
CA THR A 4 -38.18 -49.74 1.33
C THR A 4 -36.67 -49.50 1.46
N LYS A 5 -35.99 -50.25 2.34
CA LYS A 5 -35.34 -51.57 2.13
C LYS A 5 -34.01 -51.47 1.38
N ARG A 6 -32.96 -51.84 2.13
CA ARG A 6 -31.64 -52.33 1.71
C ARG A 6 -31.74 -53.32 0.55
N ILE A 7 -30.80 -53.25 -0.39
CA ILE A 7 -30.38 -54.39 -1.21
C ILE A 7 -28.85 -54.46 -1.16
N PHE A 8 -28.40 -55.53 -0.52
CA PHE A 8 -27.07 -56.15 -0.60
C PHE A 8 -27.00 -56.93 -1.93
N SER A 9 -25.82 -57.04 -2.53
CA SER A 9 -25.45 -58.21 -3.34
C SER A 9 -23.99 -58.56 -3.13
N VAL A 10 -23.77 -59.46 -2.17
CA VAL A 10 -22.67 -60.41 -2.11
C VAL A 10 -22.95 -61.50 -3.16
N PHE A 11 -21.94 -61.96 -3.90
CA PHE A 11 -21.98 -63.28 -4.53
C PHE A 11 -20.78 -64.10 -4.04
N LEU A 12 -21.10 -65.25 -3.45
CA LEU A 12 -20.20 -66.30 -2.97
C LEU A 12 -20.67 -67.63 -3.60
N THR A 13 -19.71 -68.52 -3.88
CA THR A 13 -19.75 -70.01 -3.91
C THR A 13 -19.42 -70.74 -5.23
N CYS A 14 -18.65 -71.82 -5.01
CA CYS A 14 -17.88 -72.71 -5.89
C CYS A 14 -18.71 -73.78 -6.62
N VAL A 15 -18.26 -74.24 -7.81
CA VAL A 15 -18.33 -75.66 -8.27
C VAL A 15 -17.19 -76.01 -9.28
N LEU A 16 -16.55 -77.15 -8.97
CA LEU A 16 -15.55 -78.06 -9.59
C LEU A 16 -15.25 -78.15 -11.12
N ALA A 17 -13.93 -78.20 -11.40
CA ALA A 17 -13.10 -79.26 -12.02
C ALA A 17 -12.97 -79.50 -13.56
N PHE A 18 -11.70 -79.80 -13.93
CA PHE A 18 -11.06 -80.16 -15.23
C PHE A 18 -10.92 -79.00 -16.24
N THR A 19 -9.71 -78.56 -16.62
CA THR A 19 -8.56 -79.34 -17.13
C THR A 19 -7.20 -78.70 -16.80
N MET A 20 -6.19 -79.55 -16.58
CA MET A 20 -4.78 -79.17 -16.54
C MET A 20 -4.24 -78.79 -17.93
N ALA A 21 -3.13 -78.06 -17.89
CA ALA A 21 -2.06 -77.96 -18.89
C ALA A 21 -2.25 -76.93 -20.03
N PHE A 22 -1.61 -75.76 -19.86
CA PHE A 22 -0.33 -75.51 -20.53
C PHE A 22 0.39 -74.33 -19.85
N ALA A 23 1.67 -74.56 -19.55
CA ALA A 23 2.60 -73.54 -19.11
C ALA A 23 2.89 -72.55 -20.25
N MET A 24 3.07 -71.27 -19.91
CA MET A 24 4.32 -70.54 -20.18
C MET A 24 4.17 -69.10 -19.67
N GLY A 25 5.20 -68.64 -18.97
CA GLY A 25 5.26 -67.34 -18.30
C GLY A 25 4.96 -66.19 -19.26
N LEU A 26 3.83 -65.54 -19.04
CA LEU A 26 3.68 -64.13 -19.37
C LEU A 26 3.92 -63.40 -18.06
N THR A 27 5.12 -62.84 -17.90
CA THR A 27 5.30 -61.71 -17.00
C THR A 27 4.39 -60.62 -17.54
N ALA A 28 3.18 -60.51 -17.00
CA ALA A 28 2.30 -59.38 -17.26
C ALA A 28 3.08 -58.14 -16.82
N SER A 29 3.55 -57.35 -17.80
CA SER A 29 4.06 -56.02 -17.51
C SER A 29 2.91 -55.26 -16.86
N ALA A 30 3.08 -54.84 -15.61
CA ALA A 30 2.14 -53.95 -14.98
C ALA A 30 1.97 -52.73 -15.91
N ALA A 31 0.73 -52.31 -16.15
CA ALA A 31 0.49 -51.09 -16.89
C ALA A 31 0.99 -49.91 -16.05
N ASP A 32 1.83 -49.08 -16.65
CA ASP A 32 2.24 -47.82 -16.04
C ASP A 32 1.19 -46.74 -16.31
N TYR A 33 1.01 -45.86 -15.33
CA TYR A 33 0.08 -44.74 -15.34
C TYR A 33 0.82 -43.43 -15.15
N THR A 34 0.26 -42.35 -15.69
CA THR A 34 0.86 -41.03 -15.58
C THR A 34 0.17 -40.19 -14.51
N ILE A 35 0.95 -39.67 -13.57
CA ILE A 35 0.58 -38.55 -12.71
C ILE A 35 0.99 -37.27 -13.45
N THR A 36 0.02 -36.49 -13.90
CA THR A 36 0.25 -35.15 -14.46
C THR A 36 0.04 -34.11 -13.36
N ILE A 37 1.00 -33.22 -13.18
CA ILE A 37 1.02 -32.19 -12.16
C ILE A 37 0.94 -30.86 -12.87
N ASN A 38 -0.19 -30.18 -12.71
CA ASN A 38 -0.39 -28.89 -13.36
C ASN A 38 0.39 -27.79 -12.62
N LYS A 39 1.06 -26.94 -13.39
CA LYS A 39 1.72 -25.73 -12.89
C LYS A 39 0.70 -24.60 -12.77
N PRO A 40 0.43 -24.04 -11.58
CA PRO A 40 -0.39 -22.84 -11.44
C PRO A 40 0.19 -21.66 -12.22
N ALA A 41 -0.67 -20.79 -12.76
CA ALA A 41 -0.22 -19.63 -13.52
C ALA A 41 0.55 -18.65 -12.62
N GLY A 42 1.79 -18.31 -12.99
CA GLY A 42 2.66 -17.42 -12.21
C GLY A 42 3.58 -18.12 -11.21
N ASP A 43 3.46 -19.44 -11.04
CA ASP A 43 4.31 -20.24 -10.14
C ASP A 43 5.68 -20.57 -10.80
N ILE A 44 6.65 -20.99 -9.99
CA ILE A 44 7.95 -21.50 -10.44
C ILE A 44 7.84 -22.96 -10.93
N ASP A 45 8.87 -23.45 -11.61
CA ASP A 45 8.96 -24.89 -11.91
C ASP A 45 9.26 -25.68 -10.64
N ARG A 46 8.51 -26.76 -10.42
CA ARG A 46 8.56 -27.57 -9.20
C ARG A 46 9.10 -28.96 -9.48
N THR A 47 9.83 -29.50 -8.51
CA THR A 47 10.28 -30.91 -8.51
C THR A 47 9.44 -31.70 -7.53
N TYR A 48 8.84 -32.78 -8.02
CA TYR A 48 8.02 -33.68 -7.23
C TYR A 48 8.62 -35.07 -7.15
N GLU A 49 8.46 -35.70 -6.00
CA GLU A 49 8.79 -37.09 -5.73
C GLU A 49 7.51 -37.86 -5.38
N ALA A 50 7.28 -38.99 -6.06
CA ALA A 50 6.16 -39.88 -5.82
C ALA A 50 6.63 -41.17 -5.14
N TYR A 51 6.19 -41.37 -3.91
CA TYR A 51 6.52 -42.53 -3.08
C TYR A 51 5.35 -43.51 -3.06
N GLN A 52 5.55 -44.76 -3.50
CA GLN A 52 4.49 -45.77 -3.47
C GLN A 52 4.24 -46.22 -2.02
N ILE A 53 3.08 -45.86 -1.47
CA ILE A 53 2.66 -46.18 -0.10
C ILE A 53 1.92 -47.51 -0.05
N PHE A 54 1.07 -47.76 -1.03
CA PHE A 54 0.37 -49.04 -1.20
C PHE A 54 0.58 -49.56 -2.61
N GLN A 55 0.89 -50.86 -2.71
CA GLN A 55 0.87 -51.61 -3.95
C GLN A 55 -0.27 -52.63 -3.92
N GLY A 56 -0.63 -53.17 -5.06
CA GLY A 56 -1.63 -54.23 -5.14
C GLY A 56 -1.88 -54.68 -6.57
N ASN A 57 -2.75 -55.67 -6.70
CA ASN A 57 -3.17 -56.20 -8.00
C ASN A 57 -4.29 -55.33 -8.56
N LEU A 58 -4.11 -54.81 -9.77
CA LEU A 58 -5.13 -54.00 -10.42
C LEU A 58 -6.05 -54.89 -11.28
N ASP A 59 -7.34 -54.87 -10.97
CA ASP A 59 -8.40 -55.41 -11.83
C ASP A 59 -9.44 -54.32 -12.12
N GLY A 60 -9.52 -53.91 -13.39
CA GLY A 60 -10.27 -52.73 -13.80
C GLY A 60 -9.80 -51.46 -13.08
N ASN A 61 -10.66 -50.87 -12.25
CA ASN A 61 -10.34 -49.69 -11.42
C ASN A 61 -10.17 -50.03 -9.93
N THR A 62 -10.13 -51.32 -9.60
CA THR A 62 -10.06 -51.84 -8.23
C THR A 62 -8.67 -52.38 -7.96
N LEU A 63 -8.02 -51.83 -6.94
CA LEU A 63 -6.75 -52.34 -6.44
C LEU A 63 -7.05 -53.34 -5.32
N SER A 64 -6.75 -54.62 -5.54
CA SER A 64 -6.89 -55.72 -4.57
C SER A 64 -5.53 -56.14 -4.01
N ASP A 65 -5.54 -57.06 -3.05
CA ASP A 65 -4.33 -57.64 -2.44
C ASP A 65 -3.33 -56.57 -1.99
N ILE A 66 -3.86 -55.59 -1.24
CA ILE A 66 -3.11 -54.41 -0.84
C ILE A 66 -1.96 -54.79 0.10
N GLU A 67 -0.76 -54.41 -0.31
CA GLU A 67 0.48 -54.52 0.45
C GLU A 67 1.14 -53.14 0.60
N TRP A 68 2.10 -53.03 1.52
CA TRP A 68 2.94 -51.84 1.62
C TRP A 68 3.75 -51.67 0.34
N GLY A 69 3.74 -50.46 -0.20
CA GLY A 69 4.58 -50.11 -1.34
C GLY A 69 6.03 -49.94 -0.93
N THR A 70 6.91 -49.88 -1.92
CA THR A 70 8.37 -49.77 -1.70
C THR A 70 8.82 -48.40 -1.19
N GLY A 71 7.99 -47.37 -1.34
CA GLY A 71 8.28 -45.98 -0.97
C GLY A 71 8.10 -45.66 0.52
N ILE A 72 7.72 -46.64 1.35
CA ILE A 72 7.47 -46.44 2.79
C ILE A 72 8.00 -47.60 3.63
N ASP A 73 8.53 -47.30 4.81
CA ASP A 73 8.73 -48.31 5.86
C ASP A 73 7.38 -48.62 6.51
N GLY A 74 6.65 -49.55 5.90
CA GLY A 74 5.29 -49.90 6.31
C GLY A 74 5.18 -50.43 7.74
N ALA A 75 6.21 -51.13 8.24
CA ALA A 75 6.19 -51.69 9.59
C ALA A 75 6.36 -50.61 10.66
N ALA A 76 7.34 -49.71 10.47
CA ALA A 76 7.56 -48.57 11.36
C ALA A 76 6.37 -47.60 11.29
N PHE A 77 5.88 -47.31 10.09
CA PHE A 77 4.71 -46.45 9.88
C PHE A 77 3.46 -47.00 10.57
N LEU A 78 3.12 -48.28 10.39
CA LEU A 78 1.95 -48.88 11.02
C LEU A 78 2.02 -48.81 12.55
N THR A 79 3.21 -49.02 13.12
CA THR A 79 3.43 -48.93 14.58
C THR A 79 3.08 -47.54 15.11
N GLU A 80 3.50 -46.48 14.40
CA GLU A 80 3.19 -45.10 14.78
C GLU A 80 1.73 -44.74 14.50
N LEU A 81 1.22 -45.13 13.33
CA LEU A 81 -0.15 -44.85 12.88
C LEU A 81 -1.19 -45.37 13.87
N LYS A 82 -0.96 -46.53 14.48
CA LYS A 82 -1.87 -47.14 15.47
C LYS A 82 -2.03 -46.33 16.75
N LYS A 83 -1.17 -45.35 17.02
CA LYS A 83 -1.39 -44.39 18.11
C LYS A 83 -2.54 -43.44 17.83
N ASN A 84 -2.92 -43.27 16.56
CA ASN A 84 -4.12 -42.55 16.17
C ASN A 84 -5.35 -43.45 16.39
N ALA A 85 -6.35 -42.94 17.11
CA ALA A 85 -7.56 -43.67 17.48
C ALA A 85 -8.26 -44.34 16.28
N SER A 86 -8.27 -43.67 15.12
CA SER A 86 -8.92 -44.15 13.89
C SER A 86 -8.28 -45.39 13.28
N PHE A 87 -7.01 -45.69 13.62
CA PHE A 87 -6.21 -46.76 13.03
C PHE A 87 -5.79 -47.85 14.04
N THR A 88 -6.23 -47.77 15.29
CA THR A 88 -5.90 -48.74 16.36
C THR A 88 -6.16 -50.20 15.98
N SER A 89 -7.22 -50.46 15.22
CA SER A 89 -7.61 -51.81 14.79
C SER A 89 -6.85 -52.33 13.56
N CYS A 90 -6.02 -51.51 12.93
CA CYS A 90 -5.29 -51.91 11.72
C CYS A 90 -4.15 -52.87 12.06
N THR A 91 -3.97 -53.89 11.21
CA THR A 91 -2.96 -54.95 11.37
C THR A 91 -1.97 -55.00 10.23
N ASP A 92 -2.30 -54.42 9.08
CA ASP A 92 -1.60 -54.56 7.82
C ASP A 92 -1.95 -53.41 6.85
N ALA A 93 -1.28 -53.36 5.71
CA ALA A 93 -1.51 -52.36 4.67
C ALA A 93 -2.98 -52.35 4.19
N LYS A 94 -3.60 -53.52 4.07
CA LYS A 94 -4.97 -53.67 3.59
C LYS A 94 -5.97 -52.99 4.52
N THR A 95 -5.93 -53.31 5.81
CA THR A 95 -6.82 -52.71 6.82
C THR A 95 -6.61 -51.21 6.97
N VAL A 96 -5.38 -50.71 6.74
CA VAL A 96 -5.11 -49.27 6.67
C VAL A 96 -5.74 -48.63 5.43
N ALA A 97 -5.56 -49.22 4.25
CA ALA A 97 -6.12 -48.71 3.00
C ALA A 97 -7.66 -48.70 3.03
N GLU A 98 -8.29 -49.70 3.64
CA GLU A 98 -9.74 -49.75 3.87
C GLU A 98 -10.22 -48.59 4.75
N LYS A 99 -9.48 -48.24 5.80
CA LYS A 99 -9.79 -47.08 6.65
C LYS A 99 -9.61 -45.77 5.90
N LEU A 100 -8.51 -45.63 5.18
CA LEU A 100 -8.22 -44.42 4.39
C LEU A 100 -9.27 -44.19 3.30
N ALA A 101 -9.76 -45.25 2.65
CA ALA A 101 -10.81 -45.17 1.63
C ALA A 101 -12.16 -44.68 2.17
N ALA A 102 -12.38 -44.70 3.49
CA ALA A 102 -13.57 -44.16 4.12
C ALA A 102 -13.49 -42.64 4.37
N PHE A 103 -12.32 -42.04 4.25
CA PHE A 103 -12.14 -40.60 4.44
C PHE A 103 -12.58 -39.83 3.20
N THR A 104 -13.17 -38.66 3.42
CA THR A 104 -13.43 -37.72 2.32
C THR A 104 -12.11 -37.13 1.85
N ASN A 105 -12.00 -36.85 0.55
CA ASN A 105 -10.84 -36.16 -0.03
C ASN A 105 -10.56 -34.85 0.74
N ASP A 106 -9.29 -34.54 0.95
CA ASP A 106 -8.81 -33.35 1.65
C ASP A 106 -9.30 -33.18 3.12
N SER A 107 -9.83 -34.22 3.74
CA SER A 107 -10.17 -34.22 5.17
C SER A 107 -8.93 -34.07 6.06
N ASP A 108 -9.10 -33.50 7.26
CA ASP A 108 -8.00 -33.36 8.23
C ASP A 108 -7.40 -34.73 8.59
N GLU A 109 -8.20 -35.80 8.59
CA GLU A 109 -7.75 -37.17 8.79
C GLU A 109 -6.88 -37.70 7.64
N ALA A 110 -7.28 -37.45 6.39
CA ALA A 110 -6.49 -37.83 5.21
C ALA A 110 -5.16 -37.06 5.16
N VAL A 111 -5.18 -35.79 5.53
CA VAL A 111 -3.97 -34.96 5.57
C VAL A 111 -3.05 -35.36 6.72
N ALA A 112 -3.59 -35.66 7.90
CA ALA A 112 -2.81 -36.18 9.03
C ALA A 112 -2.15 -37.54 8.69
N PHE A 113 -2.86 -38.41 7.98
CA PHE A 113 -2.30 -39.66 7.45
C PHE A 113 -1.11 -39.39 6.52
N ALA A 114 -1.30 -38.51 5.53
CA ALA A 114 -0.26 -38.15 4.56
C ALA A 114 0.98 -37.57 5.25
N LYS A 115 0.79 -36.63 6.20
CA LYS A 115 1.87 -36.03 6.99
C LYS A 115 2.63 -37.05 7.82
N LEU A 116 1.91 -37.99 8.46
CA LEU A 116 2.56 -39.06 9.21
C LEU A 116 3.35 -39.99 8.29
N ALA A 117 2.76 -40.43 7.17
CA ALA A 117 3.44 -41.28 6.18
C ALA A 117 4.72 -40.63 5.64
N GLY A 118 4.69 -39.30 5.44
CA GLY A 118 5.85 -38.51 5.02
C GLY A 118 7.08 -38.63 5.94
N LYS A 119 6.91 -38.99 7.21
CA LYS A 119 8.00 -39.20 8.19
C LYS A 119 8.65 -40.58 8.09
N PHE A 120 8.05 -41.52 7.36
CA PHE A 120 8.49 -42.92 7.24
C PHE A 120 8.82 -43.31 5.79
N LEU A 121 9.05 -42.32 4.93
CA LEU A 121 9.40 -42.56 3.53
C LEU A 121 10.79 -43.21 3.41
N THR A 122 10.92 -44.13 2.47
CA THR A 122 12.21 -44.71 2.09
C THR A 122 12.91 -43.82 1.05
N THR A 123 14.00 -44.27 0.46
CA THR A 123 14.64 -43.60 -0.69
C THR A 123 14.02 -44.00 -2.04
N ALA A 124 13.11 -44.97 -2.07
CA ALA A 124 12.49 -45.45 -3.31
C ALA A 124 11.38 -44.49 -3.76
N THR A 125 11.60 -43.79 -4.86
CA THR A 125 10.70 -42.77 -5.38
C THR A 125 10.81 -42.64 -6.89
N ALA A 126 9.76 -42.15 -7.52
CA ALA A 126 9.79 -41.66 -8.89
C ALA A 126 9.78 -40.13 -8.90
N THR A 127 10.72 -39.50 -9.59
CA THR A 127 10.92 -38.05 -9.57
C THR A 127 10.55 -37.41 -10.91
N SER A 128 10.00 -36.19 -10.88
CA SER A 128 9.84 -35.37 -12.08
C SER A 128 9.99 -33.88 -11.80
N SER A 129 10.71 -33.21 -12.69
CA SER A 129 10.80 -31.74 -12.79
C SER A 129 9.96 -31.18 -13.95
N SER A 130 9.31 -32.03 -14.76
CA SER A 130 8.53 -31.64 -15.94
C SER A 130 7.01 -31.70 -15.72
N GLY A 131 6.58 -31.95 -14.47
CA GLY A 131 5.18 -32.10 -14.11
C GLY A 131 4.54 -33.42 -14.57
N LYS A 132 5.34 -34.44 -14.94
CA LYS A 132 4.82 -35.78 -15.28
C LYS A 132 5.65 -36.89 -14.64
N ILE A 133 5.01 -37.77 -13.88
CA ILE A 133 5.63 -38.96 -13.27
C ILE A 133 4.91 -40.20 -13.79
N THR A 134 5.66 -41.19 -14.28
CA THR A 134 5.13 -42.49 -14.70
C THR A 134 5.37 -43.51 -13.60
N VAL A 135 4.30 -44.16 -13.13
CA VAL A 135 4.33 -45.10 -12.01
C VAL A 135 3.36 -46.27 -12.22
N PRO A 136 3.62 -47.47 -11.66
CA PRO A 136 2.65 -48.56 -11.69
C PRO A 136 1.42 -48.25 -10.84
N ALA A 137 0.35 -49.06 -10.97
CA ALA A 137 -0.84 -48.93 -10.14
C ALA A 137 -0.51 -48.95 -8.63
N GLY A 138 -1.15 -48.09 -7.84
CA GLY A 138 -0.89 -48.01 -6.40
C GLY A 138 -1.44 -46.76 -5.76
N TYR A 139 -1.13 -46.58 -4.49
CA TYR A 139 -1.31 -45.30 -3.80
C TYR A 139 0.05 -44.64 -3.63
N TYR A 140 0.14 -43.35 -3.98
CA TYR A 140 1.37 -42.60 -3.96
C TYR A 140 1.26 -41.39 -3.04
N LEU A 141 2.29 -41.13 -2.26
CA LEU A 141 2.50 -39.86 -1.60
C LEU A 141 3.35 -38.99 -2.52
N LEU A 142 2.74 -37.94 -3.07
CA LEU A 142 3.39 -36.95 -3.92
C LEU A 142 3.89 -35.81 -3.05
N LYS A 143 5.21 -35.67 -2.94
CA LYS A 143 5.91 -34.67 -2.13
C LYS A 143 6.56 -33.63 -3.03
N ASP A 144 6.27 -32.36 -2.81
CA ASP A 144 7.04 -31.26 -3.38
C ASP A 144 8.38 -31.15 -2.64
N VAL A 145 9.48 -31.31 -3.37
CA VAL A 145 10.86 -31.22 -2.85
C VAL A 145 11.61 -30.04 -3.42
N THR A 146 10.89 -29.12 -4.06
CA THR A 146 11.48 -27.87 -4.57
C THR A 146 12.09 -27.09 -3.42
N THR A 147 13.30 -26.57 -3.61
CA THR A 147 13.84 -25.59 -2.67
C THR A 147 13.15 -24.26 -2.94
N VAL A 148 12.30 -23.81 -2.01
CA VAL A 148 11.52 -22.58 -2.15
C VAL A 148 11.82 -21.62 -1.01
N THR A 149 12.03 -20.35 -1.35
CA THR A 149 12.21 -19.25 -0.40
C THR A 149 10.89 -18.55 -0.07
N ASP A 150 10.02 -18.40 -1.08
CA ASP A 150 8.84 -17.52 -1.02
C ASP A 150 7.54 -18.24 -1.39
N ASP A 151 7.55 -19.57 -1.33
CA ASP A 151 6.45 -20.39 -1.79
C ASP A 151 6.16 -21.58 -0.88
N ALA A 152 4.95 -22.13 -0.98
CA ALA A 152 4.50 -23.23 -0.15
C ALA A 152 4.83 -24.60 -0.76
N LEU A 153 5.22 -25.56 0.08
CA LEU A 153 5.39 -26.97 -0.31
C LEU A 153 4.10 -27.76 -0.13
N SER A 154 3.91 -28.78 -0.97
CA SER A 154 2.72 -29.64 -0.92
C SER A 154 3.05 -31.10 -0.61
N LEU A 155 2.09 -31.81 -0.02
CA LEU A 155 2.14 -33.25 0.22
C LEU A 155 0.75 -33.84 0.01
N ASN A 156 0.59 -34.68 -1.00
CA ASN A 156 -0.71 -35.23 -1.40
C ASN A 156 -0.67 -36.75 -1.46
N ILE A 157 -1.73 -37.43 -1.03
CA ILE A 157 -1.90 -38.85 -1.27
C ILE A 157 -2.85 -39.09 -2.44
N LEU A 158 -2.43 -39.95 -3.37
CA LEU A 158 -3.10 -40.16 -4.66
C LEU A 158 -3.35 -41.64 -4.88
N LYS A 159 -4.58 -42.01 -5.23
CA LYS A 159 -4.89 -43.34 -5.77
C LYS A 159 -4.66 -43.34 -7.29
N VAL A 160 -3.65 -44.06 -7.75
CA VAL A 160 -3.27 -44.16 -9.17
C VAL A 160 -3.66 -45.55 -9.68
N VAL A 161 -4.84 -45.65 -10.28
CA VAL A 161 -5.36 -46.86 -10.96
C VAL A 161 -5.69 -46.60 -12.45
N LYS A 162 -5.45 -45.36 -12.86
CA LYS A 162 -5.56 -44.78 -14.20
C LYS A 162 -4.72 -43.50 -14.21
N ASP A 163 -4.55 -42.86 -15.35
CA ASP A 163 -3.92 -41.53 -15.40
C ASP A 163 -4.62 -40.55 -14.47
N VAL A 164 -3.83 -39.81 -13.67
CA VAL A 164 -4.32 -38.85 -12.68
C VAL A 164 -3.75 -37.48 -13.01
N THR A 165 -4.58 -36.44 -12.85
CA THR A 165 -4.12 -35.04 -12.87
C THR A 165 -4.25 -34.44 -11.49
N VAL A 166 -3.21 -33.78 -11.02
CA VAL A 166 -3.14 -33.11 -9.72
C VAL A 166 -2.90 -31.63 -9.96
N ASN A 167 -3.63 -30.80 -9.21
CA ASN A 167 -3.43 -29.37 -9.13
C ASN A 167 -2.88 -29.06 -7.73
N PRO A 168 -1.54 -28.96 -7.55
CA PRO A 168 -0.96 -28.52 -6.29
C PRO A 168 -1.59 -27.18 -5.88
N LYS A 169 -1.99 -27.08 -4.61
CA LYS A 169 -2.52 -25.83 -4.05
C LYS A 169 -1.33 -24.92 -3.74
N ALA A 170 -1.04 -23.96 -4.62
CA ALA A 170 0.01 -22.95 -4.47
C ALA A 170 -0.55 -21.64 -3.87
N ASP A 171 -1.52 -21.71 -2.96
CA ASP A 171 -2.07 -20.51 -2.35
C ASP A 171 -1.12 -19.99 -1.28
N HIS A 172 -0.23 -19.08 -1.69
CA HIS A 172 0.59 -18.28 -0.78
C HIS A 172 -0.04 -16.91 -0.53
N PRO A 173 0.07 -16.36 0.69
CA PRO A 173 -0.47 -15.04 0.97
C PRO A 173 0.31 -13.97 0.21
N THR A 174 -0.39 -12.91 -0.19
CA THR A 174 0.20 -11.71 -0.79
C THR A 174 -0.03 -10.50 0.12
N VAL A 175 0.71 -9.43 -0.10
CA VAL A 175 0.46 -8.13 0.55
C VAL A 175 0.41 -7.03 -0.51
N ASP A 176 -0.57 -6.15 -0.37
CA ASP A 176 -0.62 -4.86 -1.05
C ASP A 176 -0.67 -3.77 0.02
N LYS A 177 -0.05 -2.63 -0.25
CA LYS A 177 -0.01 -1.48 0.65
C LYS A 177 -0.25 -0.20 -0.12
N LYS A 178 -1.14 0.63 0.41
CA LYS A 178 -1.46 1.95 -0.14
C LYS A 178 -1.51 3.01 0.95
N ILE A 179 -1.31 4.26 0.55
CA ILE A 179 -1.64 5.43 1.34
C ILE A 179 -3.13 5.70 1.18
N GLY A 180 -3.86 5.69 2.29
CA GLY A 180 -5.31 5.79 2.34
C GLY A 180 -5.93 4.96 3.46
N THR A 181 -7.25 4.99 3.56
CA THR A 181 -8.02 4.19 4.53
C THR A 181 -8.68 2.96 3.91
N ASP A 182 -8.64 2.84 2.58
CA ASP A 182 -9.22 1.75 1.80
C ASP A 182 -8.27 1.42 0.65
N ILE A 183 -7.99 0.13 0.45
CA ILE A 183 -7.02 -0.35 -0.54
C ILE A 183 -7.44 -0.01 -1.97
N SER A 184 -8.75 0.01 -2.25
CA SER A 184 -9.30 0.21 -3.61
C SER A 184 -9.17 1.66 -4.09
N THR A 185 -9.21 2.62 -3.15
CA THR A 185 -9.07 4.06 -3.43
C THR A 185 -7.70 4.61 -3.04
N GLY A 186 -6.89 3.81 -2.36
CA GLY A 186 -5.57 4.20 -1.89
C GLY A 186 -4.59 4.38 -3.05
N VAL A 187 -3.54 5.17 -2.80
CA VAL A 187 -2.50 5.50 -3.79
C VAL A 187 -1.15 4.97 -3.35
N ALA A 188 -0.27 4.67 -4.31
CA ALA A 188 1.10 4.22 -4.00
C ALA A 188 2.01 5.38 -3.57
N ALA A 189 1.71 6.61 -3.99
CA ALA A 189 2.43 7.80 -3.59
C ALA A 189 1.48 8.98 -3.35
N ASN A 190 1.83 9.84 -2.40
CA ASN A 190 1.12 11.08 -2.11
C ASN A 190 2.11 12.22 -1.77
N GLU A 191 1.56 13.39 -1.48
CA GLU A 191 2.28 14.49 -0.84
C GLU A 191 1.66 14.83 0.51
N ALA A 192 2.46 15.44 1.39
CA ALA A 192 2.01 15.95 2.68
C ALA A 192 2.88 17.11 3.18
N THR A 193 2.29 17.93 4.05
CA THR A 193 3.00 18.96 4.82
C THR A 193 3.52 18.33 6.12
N ILE A 194 4.67 18.78 6.63
CA ILE A 194 5.16 18.34 7.95
C ILE A 194 4.10 18.64 9.03
N GLY A 195 3.84 17.65 9.89
CA GLY A 195 2.77 17.64 10.88
C GLY A 195 1.49 16.93 10.40
N ASP A 196 1.38 16.61 9.10
CA ASP A 196 0.23 15.89 8.57
C ASP A 196 0.22 14.40 8.93
N LYS A 197 -0.99 13.91 9.19
CA LYS A 197 -1.29 12.48 9.29
C LYS A 197 -1.32 11.85 7.90
N VAL A 198 -0.56 10.77 7.72
CA VAL A 198 -0.52 9.90 6.53
C VAL A 198 -1.15 8.55 6.90
N PRO A 199 -2.35 8.23 6.39
CA PRO A 199 -2.98 6.92 6.63
C PRO A 199 -2.39 5.85 5.71
N PHE A 200 -2.21 4.65 6.22
CA PHE A 200 -1.80 3.47 5.47
C PHE A 200 -2.84 2.35 5.62
N VAL A 201 -3.02 1.61 4.54
CA VAL A 201 -3.84 0.40 4.50
C VAL A 201 -3.05 -0.71 3.83
N ILE A 202 -3.01 -1.87 4.48
CA ILE A 202 -2.44 -3.11 3.97
C ILE A 202 -3.59 -4.08 3.72
N ALA A 203 -3.59 -4.73 2.57
CA ALA A 203 -4.52 -5.79 2.22
C ALA A 203 -3.78 -7.12 2.00
N SER A 204 -4.37 -8.19 2.51
CA SER A 204 -3.97 -9.57 2.27
C SER A 204 -5.23 -10.46 2.26
N LYS A 205 -5.06 -11.77 2.14
CA LYS A 205 -6.15 -12.75 2.25
C LYS A 205 -5.77 -13.85 3.22
N VAL A 206 -6.78 -14.41 3.88
CA VAL A 206 -6.59 -15.63 4.67
C VAL A 206 -6.17 -16.76 3.71
N PRO A 207 -4.96 -17.32 3.84
CA PRO A 207 -4.48 -18.35 2.93
C PRO A 207 -5.17 -19.69 3.18
N GLN A 208 -5.09 -20.62 2.22
CA GLN A 208 -5.43 -22.02 2.48
C GLN A 208 -4.42 -22.64 3.46
N MET A 209 -4.88 -23.01 4.65
CA MET A 209 -4.02 -23.56 5.73
C MET A 209 -4.20 -25.08 5.91
N GLN A 210 -4.69 -25.76 4.87
CA GLN A 210 -4.90 -27.21 4.89
C GLN A 210 -3.56 -27.94 5.07
N GLY A 211 -3.49 -28.83 6.06
CA GLY A 211 -2.28 -29.55 6.46
C GLY A 211 -1.36 -28.85 7.44
N TYR A 212 -1.61 -27.57 7.73
CA TYR A 212 -0.96 -26.89 8.82
C TYR A 212 -1.68 -27.19 10.13
N THR A 213 -0.90 -27.53 11.16
CA THR A 213 -1.36 -27.58 12.56
C THR A 213 -1.12 -26.25 13.28
N LYS A 214 -0.23 -25.43 12.72
CA LYS A 214 0.12 -24.08 13.16
C LYS A 214 0.52 -23.27 11.93
N TYR A 215 0.16 -22.00 11.90
CA TYR A 215 0.43 -21.10 10.80
C TYR A 215 0.76 -19.72 11.33
N PHE A 216 1.85 -19.12 10.85
CA PHE A 216 2.28 -17.78 11.21
C PHE A 216 1.83 -16.75 10.17
N PHE A 217 1.42 -15.58 10.64
CA PHE A 217 1.12 -14.41 9.81
C PHE A 217 1.73 -13.18 10.48
N VAL A 218 2.93 -12.79 10.02
CA VAL A 218 3.75 -11.74 10.65
C VAL A 218 4.05 -10.64 9.63
N LEU A 219 3.39 -9.50 9.77
CA LEU A 219 3.66 -8.32 8.94
C LEU A 219 4.86 -7.57 9.54
N ASN A 220 5.87 -7.32 8.70
CA ASN A 220 7.04 -6.53 9.02
C ASN A 220 7.02 -5.27 8.18
N ASP A 221 7.00 -4.13 8.85
CA ASP A 221 6.78 -2.82 8.26
C ASP A 221 7.92 -1.87 8.68
N SER A 222 8.42 -1.05 7.77
CA SER A 222 9.59 -0.19 7.97
C SER A 222 9.34 1.19 7.39
N MET A 223 9.52 2.21 8.22
CA MET A 223 9.32 3.60 7.88
C MET A 223 10.65 4.34 7.84
N THR A 224 10.83 5.23 6.86
CA THR A 224 11.95 6.19 6.90
C THR A 224 11.80 7.17 8.07
N ALA A 225 12.90 7.76 8.53
CA ALA A 225 12.94 8.64 9.71
C ALA A 225 11.94 9.82 9.68
N GLY A 226 11.50 10.23 8.48
CA GLY A 226 10.49 11.27 8.27
C GLY A 226 9.06 10.91 8.68
N LEU A 227 8.77 9.65 9.03
CA LEU A 227 7.43 9.19 9.41
C LEU A 227 7.43 8.69 10.86
N THR A 228 6.65 9.34 11.71
CA THR A 228 6.43 8.93 13.11
C THR A 228 5.16 8.10 13.23
N TYR A 229 5.27 6.84 13.64
CA TYR A 229 4.10 5.96 13.83
C TYR A 229 3.15 6.49 14.94
N ASN A 230 1.84 6.56 14.63
CA ASN A 230 0.82 7.11 15.53
C ASN A 230 0.20 6.11 16.51
N LYS A 231 0.66 4.84 16.51
CA LYS A 231 0.21 3.81 17.47
C LYS A 231 -1.28 3.47 17.36
N ASP A 232 -1.82 3.46 16.14
CA ASP A 232 -3.25 3.29 15.85
C ASP A 232 -3.59 2.13 14.90
N VAL A 233 -2.86 1.01 14.98
CA VAL A 233 -3.18 -0.22 14.23
C VAL A 233 -4.58 -0.74 14.55
N ALA A 234 -5.32 -1.11 13.50
CA ALA A 234 -6.55 -1.88 13.57
C ALA A 234 -6.56 -2.95 12.48
N ILE A 235 -7.09 -4.15 12.80
CA ILE A 235 -7.11 -5.31 11.91
C ILE A 235 -8.54 -5.82 11.72
N LYS A 236 -8.91 -6.15 10.48
CA LYS A 236 -10.16 -6.84 10.13
C LYS A 236 -9.87 -8.13 9.36
N ILE A 237 -10.68 -9.15 9.62
CA ILE A 237 -10.78 -10.37 8.79
C ILE A 237 -12.21 -10.47 8.27
N GLY A 238 -12.37 -10.38 6.95
CA GLY A 238 -13.66 -10.12 6.30
C GLY A 238 -14.27 -8.82 6.84
N THR A 239 -15.45 -8.91 7.43
CA THR A 239 -16.14 -7.76 8.06
C THR A 239 -15.87 -7.62 9.56
N THR A 240 -15.23 -8.61 10.17
CA THR A 240 -15.02 -8.68 11.62
C THR A 240 -13.77 -7.91 12.02
N THR A 241 -13.91 -6.97 12.96
CA THR A 241 -12.74 -6.29 13.56
C THR A 241 -12.17 -7.16 14.67
N LEU A 242 -10.86 -7.40 14.63
CA LEU A 242 -10.19 -8.17 15.68
C LEU A 242 -10.07 -7.35 16.96
N ALA A 243 -10.25 -8.00 18.10
CA ALA A 243 -9.96 -7.42 19.40
C ALA A 243 -8.43 -7.22 19.57
N ALA A 244 -8.04 -6.25 20.38
CA ALA A 244 -6.62 -5.87 20.54
C ALA A 244 -5.76 -6.98 21.17
N ASP A 245 -6.34 -7.93 21.88
CA ASP A 245 -5.65 -9.08 22.46
C ASP A 245 -5.38 -10.20 21.44
N ALA A 246 -6.09 -10.21 20.31
CA ALA A 246 -5.94 -11.18 19.23
C ALA A 246 -4.68 -10.95 18.37
N TYR A 247 -3.97 -9.85 18.57
CA TYR A 247 -2.71 -9.55 17.87
C TYR A 247 -1.75 -8.78 18.77
N ASP A 248 -0.46 -8.84 18.46
CA ASP A 248 0.57 -7.99 19.07
C ASP A 248 1.11 -7.00 18.04
N VAL A 249 1.42 -5.78 18.50
CA VAL A 249 2.10 -4.76 17.72
C VAL A 249 3.33 -4.31 18.49
N THR A 250 4.50 -4.61 17.95
CA THR A 250 5.79 -4.15 18.49
C THR A 250 6.40 -3.11 17.57
N TYR A 251 6.88 -2.00 18.13
CA TYR A 251 7.56 -0.93 17.39
C TYR A 251 8.94 -0.67 17.98
N ASP A 252 9.95 -0.60 17.12
CA ASP A 252 11.31 -0.18 17.48
C ASP A 252 11.52 1.26 16.98
N ASP A 253 11.50 2.22 17.90
CA ASP A 253 11.69 3.65 17.60
C ASP A 253 13.10 3.97 17.05
N THR A 254 14.11 3.12 17.31
CA THR A 254 15.47 3.34 16.82
C THR A 254 15.60 2.88 15.37
N ALA A 255 15.04 1.70 15.07
CA ALA A 255 15.04 1.14 13.72
C ALA A 255 13.92 1.71 12.82
N ASN A 256 12.92 2.37 13.39
CA ASN A 256 11.66 2.77 12.74
C ASN A 256 10.93 1.60 12.09
N THR A 257 10.92 0.45 12.76
CA THR A 257 10.28 -0.77 12.27
C THR A 257 9.12 -1.19 13.17
N MET A 258 8.04 -1.66 12.54
CA MET A 258 6.86 -2.20 13.19
C MET A 258 6.71 -3.67 12.80
N LYS A 259 6.36 -4.51 13.78
CA LYS A 259 5.99 -5.90 13.56
C LYS A 259 4.61 -6.16 14.13
N ILE A 260 3.73 -6.72 13.31
CA ILE A 260 2.35 -7.06 13.67
C ILE A 260 2.18 -8.57 13.56
N VAL A 261 1.73 -9.18 14.65
CA VAL A 261 1.58 -10.63 14.77
C VAL A 261 0.13 -10.94 15.11
N ILE A 262 -0.59 -11.64 14.23
CA ILE A 262 -1.92 -12.15 14.57
C ILE A 262 -1.76 -13.47 15.32
N LYS A 263 -2.28 -13.54 16.55
CA LYS A 263 -2.13 -14.70 17.43
C LYS A 263 -3.03 -15.85 16.99
N ASP A 264 -2.55 -17.07 17.20
CA ASP A 264 -3.25 -18.32 16.89
C ASP A 264 -3.92 -18.27 15.50
N PHE A 265 -3.19 -17.82 14.49
CA PHE A 265 -3.77 -17.49 13.18
C PHE A 265 -4.41 -18.70 12.49
N ILE A 266 -3.97 -19.92 12.82
CA ILE A 266 -4.54 -21.16 12.31
C ILE A 266 -6.04 -21.31 12.64
N GLN A 267 -6.54 -20.65 13.68
CA GLN A 267 -7.98 -20.64 14.01
C GLN A 267 -8.86 -20.10 12.87
N TYR A 268 -8.30 -19.25 11.99
CA TYR A 268 -9.00 -18.66 10.85
C TYR A 268 -9.01 -19.57 9.60
N LYS A 269 -8.59 -20.84 9.71
CA LYS A 269 -8.53 -21.80 8.59
C LYS A 269 -9.86 -21.94 7.83
N SER A 270 -11.00 -21.85 8.51
CA SER A 270 -12.33 -21.90 7.86
C SER A 270 -12.69 -20.62 7.10
N GLU A 271 -11.92 -19.56 7.25
CA GLU A 271 -12.13 -18.24 6.66
C GLU A 271 -11.26 -17.99 5.42
N ALA A 272 -10.66 -19.06 4.86
CA ALA A 272 -9.78 -18.98 3.71
C ALA A 272 -10.42 -18.22 2.53
N GLY A 273 -9.64 -17.32 1.93
CA GLY A 273 -10.06 -16.41 0.86
C GLY A 273 -10.70 -15.09 1.34
N LYS A 274 -11.10 -14.95 2.61
CA LYS A 274 -11.56 -13.66 3.16
C LYS A 274 -10.42 -12.65 3.22
N ASP A 275 -10.77 -11.37 3.06
CA ASP A 275 -9.81 -10.28 3.11
C ASP A 275 -9.29 -10.05 4.52
N ILE A 276 -7.99 -9.78 4.63
CA ILE A 276 -7.35 -9.27 5.83
C ILE A 276 -6.99 -7.83 5.54
N VAL A 277 -7.50 -6.90 6.34
CA VAL A 277 -7.24 -5.46 6.17
C VAL A 277 -6.62 -4.93 7.44
N VAL A 278 -5.42 -4.36 7.32
CA VAL A 278 -4.72 -3.68 8.41
C VAL A 278 -4.65 -2.20 8.08
N THR A 279 -5.12 -1.35 8.98
CA THR A 279 -5.02 0.11 8.86
C THR A 279 -4.20 0.67 10.00
N TYR A 280 -3.38 1.66 9.72
CA TYR A 280 -2.67 2.45 10.71
C TYR A 280 -2.24 3.78 10.09
N SER A 281 -1.52 4.61 10.83
CA SER A 281 -1.01 5.86 10.29
C SER A 281 0.33 6.27 10.86
N ALA A 282 0.99 7.18 10.15
CA ALA A 282 2.13 7.93 10.64
C ALA A 282 1.88 9.43 10.51
N THR A 283 2.72 10.23 11.17
CA THR A 283 2.78 11.69 10.99
C THR A 283 4.08 12.04 10.30
N LEU A 284 4.01 12.84 9.22
CA LEU A 284 5.21 13.37 8.57
C LEU A 284 5.89 14.35 9.53
N ASN A 285 7.17 14.13 9.87
CA ASN A 285 7.87 14.88 10.91
C ASN A 285 9.02 15.74 10.36
N GLU A 286 9.73 16.46 11.23
CA GLU A 286 10.83 17.37 10.90
C GLU A 286 12.06 16.71 10.26
N LYS A 287 12.16 15.38 10.28
CA LYS A 287 13.22 14.59 9.64
C LYS A 287 12.81 14.09 8.25
N ALA A 288 11.72 14.62 7.70
CA ALA A 288 11.25 14.27 6.38
C ALA A 288 12.35 14.44 5.32
N ASP A 289 12.49 13.44 4.45
CA ASP A 289 13.24 13.59 3.22
C ASP A 289 12.43 14.48 2.26
N LEU A 290 13.01 15.63 1.91
CA LEU A 290 12.39 16.65 1.06
C LEU A 290 12.83 16.55 -0.41
N THR A 291 13.55 15.48 -0.77
CA THR A 291 14.05 15.21 -2.13
C THR A 291 13.11 14.27 -2.89
N GLN A 292 13.50 13.94 -4.13
CA GLN A 292 12.79 12.95 -4.95
C GLN A 292 12.86 11.51 -4.40
N ALA A 293 13.67 11.23 -3.37
CA ALA A 293 13.64 9.95 -2.69
C ALA A 293 12.35 9.74 -1.85
N GLY A 294 11.85 10.84 -1.26
CA GLY A 294 10.64 10.87 -0.46
C GLY A 294 10.69 10.03 0.83
N ASN A 295 9.57 9.97 1.52
CA ASN A 295 9.43 9.30 2.82
C ASN A 295 8.74 7.96 2.62
N LYS A 296 9.53 6.89 2.68
CA LYS A 296 9.08 5.55 2.31
C LYS A 296 8.49 4.82 3.50
N ASN A 297 7.47 4.03 3.20
CA ASN A 297 6.90 3.09 4.11
C ASN A 297 6.74 1.72 3.42
N THR A 298 7.50 0.73 3.87
CA THR A 298 7.69 -0.57 3.21
C THR A 298 7.11 -1.69 4.06
N VAL A 299 6.38 -2.63 3.46
CA VAL A 299 5.87 -3.82 4.16
C VAL A 299 6.26 -5.10 3.45
N LYS A 300 6.45 -6.17 4.24
CA LYS A 300 6.46 -7.56 3.79
C LYS A 300 5.80 -8.47 4.81
N LEU A 301 5.32 -9.62 4.37
CA LEU A 301 4.72 -10.64 5.22
C LEU A 301 5.66 -11.84 5.31
N THR A 302 5.90 -12.31 6.52
CA THR A 302 6.52 -13.60 6.81
C THR A 302 5.44 -14.59 7.24
N TYR A 303 5.44 -15.78 6.66
CA TYR A 303 4.36 -16.76 6.85
C TYR A 303 4.86 -18.21 6.82
N SER A 304 4.04 -19.13 7.33
CA SER A 304 4.33 -20.58 7.27
C SER A 304 4.16 -21.12 5.85
N ASN A 305 5.20 -21.71 5.27
CA ASN A 305 5.20 -22.19 3.89
C ASN A 305 5.45 -23.71 3.74
N ASN A 306 5.56 -24.46 4.83
CA ASN A 306 5.73 -25.90 4.74
C ASN A 306 4.76 -26.65 5.67
N PRO A 307 3.67 -27.24 5.15
CA PRO A 307 2.70 -27.97 5.98
C PRO A 307 3.30 -29.27 6.57
N ASN A 308 4.44 -29.72 6.04
CA ASN A 308 5.06 -31.00 6.40
C ASN A 308 5.90 -30.93 7.67
N VAL A 309 6.15 -29.73 8.21
CA VAL A 309 6.91 -29.56 9.45
C VAL A 309 6.00 -29.38 10.66
N ASP A 310 6.55 -29.68 11.83
CA ASP A 310 5.92 -29.41 13.11
C ASP A 310 6.54 -28.13 13.69
N TYR A 311 5.96 -26.99 13.31
CA TYR A 311 6.37 -25.64 13.72
C TYR A 311 6.53 -25.51 15.25
N LYS A 312 7.64 -24.91 15.69
CA LYS A 312 8.01 -24.79 17.10
C LYS A 312 7.63 -23.45 17.72
N GLY A 313 7.75 -22.38 16.96
CA GLY A 313 7.36 -21.03 17.38
C GLY A 313 5.89 -20.97 17.77
N ASP A 314 5.49 -20.02 18.62
CA ASP A 314 4.12 -19.95 19.14
C ASP A 314 3.17 -19.20 18.21
N ASN A 315 3.24 -17.87 18.22
CA ASN A 315 2.55 -16.96 17.28
C ASN A 315 3.50 -16.41 16.19
N GLU A 316 4.79 -16.58 16.39
CA GLU A 316 5.86 -16.18 15.48
C GLU A 316 6.80 -17.37 15.24
N PRO A 317 7.45 -17.45 14.07
CA PRO A 317 8.41 -18.52 13.77
C PRO A 317 9.63 -18.48 14.70
N ASP A 318 10.08 -19.68 15.10
CA ASP A 318 11.42 -19.84 15.67
C ASP A 318 12.48 -19.77 14.54
N THR A 319 13.73 -19.53 14.91
CA THR A 319 14.92 -19.58 14.05
C THR A 319 15.06 -20.86 13.21
N THR A 320 14.48 -21.98 13.64
CA THR A 320 14.52 -23.26 12.90
C THR A 320 13.29 -23.51 12.03
N ASP A 321 12.24 -22.69 12.15
CA ASP A 321 10.99 -22.90 11.41
C ASP A 321 11.14 -22.42 9.95
N PRO A 322 10.74 -23.23 8.95
CA PRO A 322 10.75 -22.80 7.55
C PRO A 322 9.63 -21.78 7.31
N VAL A 323 9.98 -20.64 6.73
CA VAL A 323 9.07 -19.55 6.44
C VAL A 323 9.18 -19.11 4.98
N GLY A 324 8.07 -18.62 4.45
CA GLY A 324 8.00 -17.84 3.22
C GLY A 324 7.99 -16.36 3.54
N VAL A 325 8.49 -15.55 2.60
CA VAL A 325 8.43 -14.08 2.69
C VAL A 325 7.83 -13.53 1.40
N THR A 326 6.91 -12.57 1.49
CA THR A 326 6.37 -11.90 0.30
C THR A 326 7.37 -10.88 -0.25
N PRO A 327 7.29 -10.52 -1.54
CA PRO A 327 7.94 -9.32 -2.04
C PRO A 327 7.58 -8.08 -1.20
N GLU A 328 8.49 -7.12 -1.16
CA GLU A 328 8.26 -5.85 -0.46
C GLU A 328 7.29 -4.96 -1.24
N HIS A 329 6.34 -4.36 -0.53
CA HIS A 329 5.43 -3.37 -1.09
C HIS A 329 5.72 -2.00 -0.46
N VAL A 330 5.95 -0.99 -1.29
CA VAL A 330 6.44 0.33 -0.87
C VAL A 330 5.40 1.39 -1.18
N THR A 331 5.25 2.35 -0.26
CA THR A 331 4.52 3.59 -0.49
C THR A 331 5.41 4.78 -0.20
N VAL A 332 5.17 5.92 -0.86
CA VAL A 332 6.04 7.10 -0.73
C VAL A 332 5.24 8.38 -0.50
N THR A 333 5.58 9.11 0.57
CA THR A 333 5.05 10.45 0.85
C THR A 333 6.11 11.51 0.55
N TYR A 334 5.78 12.43 -0.34
CA TYR A 334 6.66 13.55 -0.69
C TYR A 334 6.31 14.82 0.07
N SER A 335 7.33 15.64 0.28
CA SER A 335 7.20 17.00 0.77
C SER A 335 8.33 17.81 0.14
N THR A 336 8.20 19.14 0.07
CA THR A 336 9.22 20.00 -0.50
C THR A 336 9.53 21.18 0.41
N LYS A 337 10.39 22.09 -0.05
CA LYS A 337 10.76 23.31 0.64
C LYS A 337 10.74 24.49 -0.33
N LEU A 338 10.52 25.68 0.22
CA LEU A 338 10.61 26.95 -0.51
C LEU A 338 11.79 27.75 0.02
N GLN A 339 12.76 28.03 -0.84
CA GLN A 339 13.84 28.95 -0.58
C GLN A 339 13.55 30.29 -1.25
N LEU A 340 13.50 31.33 -0.43
CA LEU A 340 13.40 32.72 -0.88
C LEU A 340 14.79 33.36 -0.86
N THR A 341 15.12 34.07 -1.94
CA THR A 341 16.30 34.95 -2.03
C THR A 341 15.86 36.40 -2.08
N LYS A 342 16.25 37.19 -1.08
CA LYS A 342 15.96 38.61 -0.99
C LYS A 342 17.09 39.44 -1.60
N VAL A 343 16.73 40.32 -2.54
CA VAL A 343 17.67 41.16 -3.28
C VAL A 343 17.24 42.63 -3.34
N ASP A 344 18.21 43.51 -3.62
CA ASP A 344 17.95 44.88 -4.07
C ASP A 344 17.36 44.84 -5.49
N GLY A 345 16.31 45.62 -5.76
CA GLY A 345 15.63 45.63 -7.06
C GLY A 345 16.40 46.33 -8.19
N ALA A 346 17.41 47.15 -7.88
CA ALA A 346 18.27 47.78 -8.89
C ALA A 346 19.52 46.94 -9.19
N ASP A 347 20.01 46.17 -8.22
CA ASP A 347 21.16 45.27 -8.39
C ASP A 347 20.95 43.93 -7.65
N HIS A 348 20.59 42.89 -8.40
CA HIS A 348 20.28 41.55 -7.84
C HIS A 348 21.49 40.83 -7.22
N ASN A 349 22.71 41.36 -7.41
CA ASN A 349 23.91 40.87 -6.73
C ASN A 349 23.97 41.34 -5.27
N VAL A 350 23.25 42.41 -4.92
CA VAL A 350 23.14 42.90 -3.55
C VAL A 350 22.05 42.10 -2.83
N LYS A 351 22.49 41.23 -1.91
CA LYS A 351 21.60 40.41 -1.06
C LYS A 351 21.22 41.16 0.21
N LEU A 352 19.98 40.97 0.67
CA LEU A 352 19.44 41.70 1.83
C LEU A 352 19.26 40.76 3.02
N GLU A 353 20.18 40.85 3.99
CA GLU A 353 20.12 40.20 5.30
C GLU A 353 19.14 40.92 6.23
N GLY A 354 18.54 40.19 7.19
CA GLY A 354 17.75 40.82 8.25
C GLY A 354 16.31 41.19 7.89
N VAL A 355 15.82 40.78 6.71
CA VAL A 355 14.44 41.00 6.28
C VAL A 355 13.56 39.88 6.82
N GLU A 356 12.46 40.23 7.48
CA GLU A 356 11.58 39.26 8.14
C GLU A 356 10.40 38.89 7.24
N PHE A 357 10.15 37.59 7.09
CA PHE A 357 9.04 37.05 6.31
C PHE A 357 8.17 36.11 7.14
N GLN A 358 6.91 36.04 6.78
CA GLN A 358 5.99 34.98 7.18
C GLN A 358 5.44 34.28 5.93
N ILE A 359 5.47 32.96 5.94
CA ILE A 359 4.70 32.14 5.00
C ILE A 359 3.40 31.72 5.67
N THR A 360 2.29 31.92 4.97
CA THR A 360 1.01 31.32 5.29
C THR A 360 0.50 30.56 4.09
N GLY A 361 -0.38 29.58 4.24
CA GLY A 361 -0.87 28.86 3.06
C GLY A 361 -1.87 27.77 3.38
N THR A 362 -2.27 27.09 2.32
CA THR A 362 -3.24 26.00 2.34
C THR A 362 -2.62 24.76 1.74
N SER A 363 -2.50 23.67 2.50
CA SER A 363 -2.37 22.35 1.88
C SER A 363 -3.75 21.93 1.35
N ILE A 364 -3.83 21.56 0.06
CA ILE A 364 -5.10 21.19 -0.56
C ILE A 364 -5.40 19.72 -0.24
N LYS A 365 -6.39 19.44 0.62
CA LYS A 365 -6.93 18.08 0.81
C LYS A 365 -8.45 18.09 0.61
N THR A 366 -8.93 17.27 -0.32
CA THR A 366 -10.22 17.39 -1.01
C THR A 366 -11.48 17.46 -0.12
N ALA A 367 -12.40 18.33 -0.55
CA ALA A 367 -13.86 18.47 -0.31
C ALA A 367 -14.42 18.85 1.09
N VAL A 368 -15.22 19.94 1.05
CA VAL A 368 -16.45 20.38 1.77
C VAL A 368 -16.57 21.95 1.66
N SER A 369 -17.53 22.65 2.30
CA SER A 369 -17.98 24.03 2.00
C SER A 369 -17.59 25.19 2.97
N LYS A 370 -17.15 26.33 2.40
CA LYS A 370 -16.94 27.70 2.96
C LYS A 370 -15.98 27.91 4.14
N GLY A 371 -14.89 28.64 3.91
CA GLY A 371 -14.02 29.21 4.95
C GLY A 371 -13.68 30.70 4.69
N GLU A 372 -13.49 31.47 5.76
CA GLU A 372 -12.99 32.85 5.71
C GLU A 372 -11.48 32.85 6.00
N TYR A 373 -10.69 33.67 5.31
CA TYR A 373 -9.25 33.85 5.59
C TYR A 373 -8.84 35.32 5.61
N PHE A 374 -7.65 35.62 6.13
CA PHE A 374 -7.12 36.97 6.23
C PHE A 374 -5.87 37.10 5.34
N LYS A 375 -5.87 38.08 4.44
CA LYS A 375 -4.77 38.36 3.50
C LYS A 375 -4.15 39.72 3.79
N GLN A 376 -2.83 39.84 3.73
CA GLN A 376 -2.16 41.14 3.87
C GLN A 376 -2.73 42.13 2.85
N ASP A 377 -3.15 43.29 3.35
CA ASP A 377 -3.71 44.39 2.57
C ASP A 377 -3.42 45.69 3.32
N ALA A 378 -2.75 46.65 2.66
CA ALA A 378 -2.47 47.97 3.25
C ALA A 378 -3.74 48.73 3.65
N ALA A 379 -4.89 48.47 3.00
CA ALA A 379 -6.19 49.01 3.36
C ALA A 379 -6.96 48.15 4.39
N GLY A 380 -6.38 47.04 4.83
CA GLY A 380 -6.98 46.14 5.81
C GLY A 380 -7.15 46.77 7.19
N THR A 381 -8.08 46.22 7.98
CA THR A 381 -8.38 46.68 9.35
C THR A 381 -7.89 45.72 10.43
N TYR A 382 -7.46 44.51 10.06
CA TYR A 382 -7.06 43.49 11.01
C TYR A 382 -5.54 43.42 11.20
N TYR A 383 -5.11 43.06 12.39
CA TYR A 383 -3.74 42.73 12.75
C TYR A 383 -3.67 41.27 13.23
N GLN A 384 -2.56 40.59 12.95
CA GLN A 384 -2.34 39.22 13.41
C GLN A 384 -1.69 39.21 14.80
N LEU A 385 -2.28 38.46 15.72
CA LEU A 385 -1.72 38.15 17.03
C LEU A 385 -0.76 36.95 16.94
N LYS A 386 0.18 36.85 17.88
CA LYS A 386 1.17 35.75 17.94
C LYS A 386 0.54 34.37 18.18
N ASP A 387 -0.69 34.32 18.71
CA ASP A 387 -1.49 33.08 18.81
C ASP A 387 -2.12 32.67 17.47
N GLY A 388 -1.93 33.46 16.41
CA GLY A 388 -2.43 33.21 15.06
C GLY A 388 -3.84 33.75 14.80
N THR A 389 -4.51 34.36 15.78
CA THR A 389 -5.82 35.02 15.59
C THR A 389 -5.67 36.42 15.00
N PHE A 390 -6.79 37.00 14.55
CA PHE A 390 -6.83 38.34 13.95
C PHE A 390 -7.75 39.27 14.75
N THR A 391 -7.33 40.52 14.94
CA THR A 391 -8.08 41.55 15.69
C THR A 391 -8.09 42.88 14.96
N GLU A 392 -9.17 43.65 15.07
CA GLU A 392 -9.24 45.03 14.58
C GLU A 392 -8.66 46.04 15.59
N THR A 393 -8.18 45.57 16.75
CA THR A 393 -7.58 46.45 17.77
C THR A 393 -6.17 46.87 17.35
N ASP A 394 -5.96 48.18 17.19
CA ASP A 394 -4.65 48.75 16.88
C ASP A 394 -3.61 48.41 17.98
N PRO A 395 -2.37 48.04 17.59
CA PRO A 395 -1.28 47.83 18.53
C PRO A 395 -0.87 49.15 19.20
N THR A 396 -0.64 49.10 20.51
CA THR A 396 -0.08 50.20 21.29
C THR A 396 1.30 49.81 21.83
N ALA A 397 2.07 50.76 22.36
CA ALA A 397 3.37 50.48 22.97
C ALA A 397 3.30 49.44 24.12
N GLU A 398 2.13 49.29 24.77
CA GLU A 398 1.92 48.31 25.83
C GLU A 398 1.53 46.92 25.29
N THR A 399 0.89 46.86 24.11
CA THR A 399 0.34 45.61 23.55
C THR A 399 1.12 45.06 22.37
N GLU A 400 2.10 45.80 21.83
CA GLU A 400 2.89 45.44 20.64
C GLU A 400 3.49 44.02 20.70
N SER A 401 3.90 43.57 21.90
CA SER A 401 4.50 42.24 22.10
C SER A 401 3.56 41.08 21.78
N LYS A 402 2.25 41.32 21.70
CA LYS A 402 1.21 40.32 21.36
C LYS A 402 1.01 40.15 19.86
N TYR A 403 1.50 41.07 19.04
CA TYR A 403 1.27 41.09 17.60
C TYR A 403 2.45 40.46 16.85
N VAL A 404 2.18 39.86 15.69
CA VAL A 404 3.22 39.37 14.76
C VAL A 404 3.96 40.54 14.13
N SER A 405 3.22 41.59 13.76
CA SER A 405 3.76 42.87 13.28
C SER A 405 2.79 43.99 13.69
N THR A 406 3.35 45.16 14.04
CA THR A 406 2.55 46.35 14.40
C THR A 406 2.21 47.23 13.19
N SER A 407 2.82 46.97 12.04
CA SER A 407 2.66 47.77 10.82
C SER A 407 1.93 47.04 9.70
N VAL A 408 1.93 45.70 9.70
CA VAL A 408 1.25 44.90 8.67
C VAL A 408 -0.23 44.74 9.00
N LYS A 409 -1.09 45.08 8.05
CA LYS A 409 -2.54 44.94 8.14
C LYS A 409 -3.08 43.87 7.19
N TYR A 410 -4.23 43.32 7.54
CA TYR A 410 -4.91 42.26 6.83
C TYR A 410 -6.36 42.64 6.53
N ALA A 411 -6.83 42.25 5.35
CA ALA A 411 -8.24 42.27 4.99
C ALA A 411 -8.83 40.87 5.16
N LYS A 412 -10.05 40.79 5.68
CA LYS A 412 -10.84 39.57 5.72
C LYS A 412 -11.35 39.28 4.31
N VAL A 413 -11.03 38.10 3.78
CA VAL A 413 -11.44 37.63 2.47
C VAL A 413 -12.44 36.48 2.63
N THR A 414 -13.54 36.58 1.89
CA THR A 414 -14.53 35.51 1.76
C THR A 414 -14.37 34.90 0.37
N ASP A 415 -13.84 33.69 0.28
CA ASP A 415 -13.72 32.99 -1.00
C ASP A 415 -15.06 32.32 -1.35
N THR A 416 -15.69 32.79 -2.43
CA THR A 416 -16.92 32.19 -2.98
C THR A 416 -16.64 31.06 -3.97
N THR A 417 -15.37 30.79 -4.31
CA THR A 417 -14.99 29.99 -5.47
C THR A 417 -14.27 28.67 -5.18
N GLU A 418 -13.67 28.43 -4.00
CA GLU A 418 -13.30 27.08 -3.50
C GLU A 418 -12.59 27.11 -2.12
N GLN A 419 -12.62 25.95 -1.46
CA GLN A 419 -11.81 25.47 -0.32
C GLN A 419 -12.36 25.55 1.12
N THR A 420 -12.74 24.37 1.61
CA THR A 420 -12.64 23.98 3.03
C THR A 420 -11.46 23.07 3.28
N LYS A 421 -10.98 23.09 4.53
CA LYS A 421 -9.89 22.26 5.07
C LYS A 421 -8.51 22.67 4.56
N MET A 422 -8.28 23.98 4.57
CA MET A 422 -6.95 24.55 4.62
C MET A 422 -6.31 24.13 5.95
N GLN A 423 -5.22 23.36 5.93
CA GLN A 423 -4.36 23.33 7.10
C GLN A 423 -3.55 24.62 7.09
N LYS A 424 -3.68 25.41 8.17
CA LYS A 424 -2.96 26.69 8.27
C LYS A 424 -1.48 26.39 8.47
N VAL A 425 -0.71 26.51 7.40
CA VAL A 425 0.74 26.62 7.52
C VAL A 425 1.05 28.02 8.01
N THR A 426 1.86 28.16 9.04
CA THR A 426 2.39 29.46 9.46
C THR A 426 3.80 29.26 9.99
N ALA A 427 4.77 29.83 9.29
CA ALA A 427 6.15 29.89 9.73
C ALA A 427 6.69 31.28 9.44
N SER A 428 7.65 31.73 10.25
CA SER A 428 8.32 33.00 10.07
C SER A 428 9.82 32.83 10.23
N GLY A 429 10.57 33.69 9.57
CA GLY A 429 12.01 33.75 9.74
C GLY A 429 12.60 35.02 9.17
N THR A 430 13.92 35.12 9.26
CA THR A 430 14.69 36.27 8.82
C THR A 430 15.71 35.83 7.79
N THR A 431 15.95 36.65 6.78
CA THR A 431 16.98 36.37 5.77
C THR A 431 18.39 36.43 6.35
N ASP A 432 19.26 35.51 5.92
CA ASP A 432 20.67 35.45 6.31
C ASP A 432 21.57 36.43 5.53
N ALA A 433 22.89 36.38 5.75
CA ALA A 433 23.89 37.20 5.06
C ALA A 433 23.89 37.05 3.52
N ASN A 434 23.34 35.96 2.99
CA ASN A 434 23.17 35.72 1.55
C ASN A 434 21.77 36.13 1.06
N GLY A 435 20.96 36.75 1.92
CA GLY A 435 19.57 37.10 1.65
C GLY A 435 18.64 35.90 1.61
N LEU A 436 19.05 34.73 2.13
CA LEU A 436 18.30 33.49 2.02
C LEU A 436 17.41 33.24 3.24
N ILE A 437 16.23 32.69 3.00
CA ILE A 437 15.36 32.09 4.01
C ILE A 437 14.70 30.86 3.40
N THR A 438 14.61 29.77 4.16
CA THR A 438 14.00 28.51 3.71
C THR A 438 12.83 28.14 4.60
N PHE A 439 11.71 27.78 3.98
CA PHE A 439 10.54 27.20 4.63
C PHE A 439 10.40 25.74 4.19
N GLU A 440 10.49 24.81 5.13
CA GLU A 440 10.56 23.37 4.86
C GLU A 440 9.23 22.65 5.12
N GLY A 441 9.06 21.47 4.55
CA GLY A 441 7.94 20.59 4.83
C GLY A 441 6.62 21.00 4.19
N LEU A 442 6.68 21.55 2.98
CA LEU A 442 5.54 22.07 2.24
C LEU A 442 4.94 20.99 1.32
N GLY A 443 3.62 20.86 1.36
CA GLY A 443 2.84 20.09 0.39
C GLY A 443 2.38 20.90 -0.82
N ALA A 444 1.54 20.29 -1.66
CA ALA A 444 0.83 21.01 -2.73
C ALA A 444 -0.18 22.00 -2.14
N GLY A 445 -0.20 23.22 -2.67
CA GLY A 445 -0.93 24.30 -2.02
C GLY A 445 -0.71 25.68 -2.61
N THR A 446 -1.51 26.63 -2.13
CA THR A 446 -1.29 28.06 -2.38
C THR A 446 -0.73 28.70 -1.12
N TYR A 447 0.42 29.35 -1.27
CA TYR A 447 1.17 29.98 -0.20
C TYR A 447 1.26 31.50 -0.42
N TYR A 448 1.10 32.25 0.66
CA TYR A 448 1.20 33.70 0.73
C TYR A 448 2.39 34.08 1.60
N ILE A 449 3.36 34.73 0.99
CA ILE A 449 4.61 35.16 1.61
C ILE A 449 4.50 36.65 1.88
N THR A 450 4.47 37.01 3.15
CA THR A 450 4.29 38.37 3.65
C THR A 450 5.62 38.89 4.17
N GLU A 451 6.10 40.03 3.65
CA GLU A 451 7.23 40.75 4.24
C GLU A 451 6.74 41.47 5.50
N LEU A 452 7.25 41.08 6.67
CA LEU A 452 6.84 41.65 7.96
C LEU A 452 7.63 42.90 8.32
N LYS A 453 8.90 42.94 7.89
CA LYS A 453 9.85 44.02 8.18
C LYS A 453 10.97 43.99 7.16
N THR A 454 11.44 45.18 6.77
CA THR A 454 12.55 45.35 5.83
C THR A 454 13.63 46.30 6.38
N LEU A 455 14.69 46.49 5.60
CA LEU A 455 15.83 47.34 5.96
C LEU A 455 15.55 48.84 5.75
N GLY A 456 16.22 49.69 6.52
CA GLY A 456 16.13 51.15 6.36
C GLY A 456 16.48 51.60 4.95
N GLY A 457 15.64 52.46 4.36
CA GLY A 457 15.79 52.97 2.99
C GLY A 457 15.13 52.10 1.90
N TYR A 458 14.64 50.91 2.26
CA TYR A 458 13.81 50.08 1.37
C TYR A 458 12.32 50.20 1.71
N ASN A 459 11.49 49.95 0.71
CA ASN A 459 10.04 49.95 0.86
C ASN A 459 9.53 48.58 1.31
N LEU A 460 8.71 48.55 2.36
CA LEU A 460 8.01 47.34 2.80
C LEU A 460 6.96 46.94 1.75
N LEU A 461 6.93 45.67 1.36
CA LEU A 461 5.89 45.15 0.47
C LEU A 461 4.51 45.26 1.14
N THR A 462 3.57 45.88 0.43
CA THR A 462 2.21 46.14 0.92
C THR A 462 1.21 45.04 0.57
N ALA A 463 1.62 44.08 -0.26
CA ALA A 463 0.84 42.93 -0.68
C ALA A 463 1.69 41.66 -0.61
N PRO A 464 1.08 40.50 -0.32
CA PRO A 464 1.80 39.26 -0.20
C PRO A 464 2.17 38.70 -1.57
N ILE A 465 3.30 38.00 -1.63
CA ILE A 465 3.72 37.24 -2.81
C ILE A 465 3.00 35.91 -2.77
N THR A 466 2.29 35.58 -3.85
CA THR A 466 1.56 34.31 -3.96
C THR A 466 2.41 33.31 -4.73
N VAL A 467 2.59 32.12 -4.17
CA VAL A 467 3.23 30.96 -4.82
C VAL A 467 2.28 29.78 -4.76
N THR A 468 1.95 29.22 -5.91
CA THR A 468 1.18 27.97 -5.98
C THR A 468 2.13 26.83 -6.30
N ILE A 469 2.10 25.78 -5.49
CA ILE A 469 2.84 24.54 -5.67
C ILE A 469 1.84 23.45 -6.00
N THR A 470 2.09 22.68 -7.05
CA THR A 470 1.32 21.48 -7.38
C THR A 470 2.23 20.27 -7.44
N ALA A 471 1.70 19.10 -7.07
CA ALA A 471 2.44 17.86 -6.99
C ALA A 471 1.78 16.80 -7.87
N THR A 472 2.61 15.98 -8.51
CA THR A 472 2.19 14.74 -9.18
C THR A 472 3.04 13.59 -8.64
N PRO A 473 2.68 13.04 -7.46
CA PRO A 473 3.44 11.97 -6.82
C PRO A 473 3.43 10.67 -7.63
N SER A 474 4.54 9.95 -7.61
CA SER A 474 4.68 8.58 -8.16
C SER A 474 5.64 7.78 -7.29
N GLU A 475 5.72 6.46 -7.50
CA GLU A 475 6.62 5.59 -6.70
C GLU A 475 8.11 5.90 -6.87
N THR A 476 8.49 6.58 -7.96
CA THR A 476 9.89 6.87 -8.31
C THR A 476 10.29 8.34 -8.14
N GLY A 477 9.35 9.22 -7.78
CA GLY A 477 9.58 10.65 -7.62
C GLY A 477 8.29 11.47 -7.67
N CYS A 478 8.39 12.76 -7.40
CA CYS A 478 7.25 13.68 -7.49
C CYS A 478 7.47 14.74 -8.57
N GLY A 479 6.49 14.89 -9.46
CA GLY A 479 6.47 15.98 -10.42
C GLY A 479 5.96 17.26 -9.75
N TRP A 480 6.88 18.12 -9.31
CA TRP A 480 6.54 19.42 -8.74
C TRP A 480 6.48 20.50 -9.83
N THR A 481 5.42 21.30 -9.81
CA THR A 481 5.33 22.52 -10.64
C THR A 481 4.89 23.70 -9.79
N VAL A 482 5.30 24.89 -10.20
CA VAL A 482 5.07 26.13 -9.46
C VAL A 482 4.52 27.25 -10.34
N SER A 483 3.93 28.27 -9.72
CA SER A 483 3.51 29.50 -10.41
C SER A 483 4.69 30.20 -11.10
N SER A 484 4.41 30.97 -12.15
CA SER A 484 5.41 31.55 -13.07
C SER A 484 6.44 32.50 -12.44
N ASN A 485 6.19 32.96 -11.21
CA ASN A 485 7.11 33.80 -10.43
C ASN A 485 8.14 33.00 -9.62
N ALA A 486 8.09 31.67 -9.65
CA ALA A 486 9.02 30.78 -8.98
C ALA A 486 9.51 29.69 -9.95
N THR A 487 10.58 28.98 -9.57
CA THR A 487 11.07 27.79 -10.27
C THR A 487 11.19 26.62 -9.31
N PHE A 488 11.14 25.38 -9.82
CA PHE A 488 11.46 24.19 -9.05
C PHE A 488 12.79 23.62 -9.56
N GLU A 489 13.84 23.74 -8.74
CA GLU A 489 15.21 23.35 -9.07
C GLU A 489 15.92 22.86 -7.81
N ASP A 490 16.83 21.90 -7.93
CA ASP A 490 17.59 21.34 -6.81
C ASP A 490 16.70 20.84 -5.66
N ASP A 491 15.60 20.16 -5.99
CA ASP A 491 14.59 19.63 -5.06
C ASP A 491 13.92 20.69 -4.16
N MET A 492 13.87 21.94 -4.62
CA MET A 492 13.20 23.02 -3.90
C MET A 492 12.54 24.03 -4.81
N VAL A 493 11.51 24.69 -4.27
CA VAL A 493 10.93 25.88 -4.87
C VAL A 493 11.85 27.06 -4.61
N LYS A 494 12.33 27.70 -5.68
CA LYS A 494 13.14 28.92 -5.61
C LYS A 494 12.29 30.14 -5.96
N LEU A 495 12.33 31.14 -5.10
CA LEU A 495 11.66 32.43 -5.29
C LEU A 495 12.66 33.56 -5.09
N THR A 496 12.74 34.51 -6.01
CA THR A 496 13.50 35.75 -5.82
C THR A 496 12.54 36.89 -5.50
N VAL A 497 12.87 37.67 -4.47
CA VAL A 497 12.06 38.79 -3.99
C VAL A 497 12.87 40.07 -3.95
N GLU A 498 12.52 41.03 -4.80
CA GLU A 498 13.15 42.33 -4.93
C GLU A 498 12.58 43.33 -3.92
N ASN A 499 13.43 44.21 -3.35
CA ASN A 499 12.97 45.41 -2.66
C ASN A 499 13.56 46.63 -3.33
N ASN A 500 12.71 47.62 -3.55
CA ASN A 500 13.08 48.88 -4.16
C ASN A 500 13.34 49.94 -3.09
N LYS A 501 14.31 50.82 -3.38
CA LYS A 501 14.63 52.00 -2.55
C LYS A 501 13.82 53.21 -3.00
N GLY A 502 13.71 54.19 -2.10
CA GLY A 502 13.20 55.53 -2.41
C GLY A 502 11.79 55.80 -1.87
N SER A 503 11.39 57.07 -1.83
CA SER A 503 10.10 57.49 -1.28
C SER A 503 8.95 56.85 -2.06
N VAL A 504 8.10 56.09 -1.37
CA VAL A 504 6.76 55.77 -1.88
C VAL A 504 6.02 57.10 -1.98
N LEU A 505 5.96 57.68 -3.17
CA LEU A 505 5.02 58.77 -3.39
C LEU A 505 3.63 58.16 -3.13
N PRO A 506 2.78 58.77 -2.26
CA PRO A 506 1.43 58.29 -2.10
C PRO A 506 0.81 58.32 -3.50
N ILE A 507 0.50 57.15 -4.04
CA ILE A 507 -0.30 57.07 -5.25
C ILE A 507 -1.70 57.49 -4.81
N THR A 508 -1.94 58.80 -4.78
CA THR A 508 -3.28 59.37 -4.68
C THR A 508 -3.99 59.13 -6.00
N GLY A 509 -4.35 57.87 -6.21
CA GLY A 509 -4.90 57.35 -7.44
C GLY A 509 -5.58 56.00 -7.22
N GLY A 510 -6.35 55.87 -6.14
CA GLY A 510 -7.43 54.89 -6.11
C GLY A 510 -8.45 55.16 -7.25
N ILE A 511 -9.51 54.36 -7.29
CA ILE A 511 -10.61 54.31 -8.30
C ILE A 511 -11.01 55.66 -8.96
N GLY A 512 -10.79 56.80 -8.30
CA GLY A 512 -10.95 58.14 -8.85
C GLY A 512 -10.17 58.47 -10.14
N THR A 513 -8.90 58.03 -10.32
CA THR A 513 -8.13 58.34 -11.54
C THR A 513 -8.64 57.56 -12.76
N THR A 514 -9.10 56.32 -12.56
CA THR A 514 -9.74 55.52 -13.61
C THR A 514 -11.04 56.18 -14.10
N ILE A 515 -11.84 56.76 -13.20
CA ILE A 515 -13.05 57.52 -13.56
C ILE A 515 -12.70 58.74 -14.43
N PHE A 516 -11.65 59.48 -14.09
CA PHE A 516 -11.21 60.63 -14.90
C PHE A 516 -10.68 60.23 -16.28
N TYR A 517 -9.98 59.09 -16.42
CA TYR A 517 -9.56 58.59 -17.74
C TYR A 517 -10.73 58.12 -18.59
N VAL A 518 -11.74 57.47 -18.00
CA VAL A 518 -12.93 57.01 -18.73
C VAL A 518 -13.78 58.21 -19.18
N ILE A 519 -14.01 59.20 -18.31
CA ILE A 519 -14.76 60.42 -18.66
C ILE A 519 -13.98 61.27 -19.68
N GLY A 520 -12.67 61.43 -19.48
CA GLY A 520 -11.80 62.14 -20.43
C GLY A 520 -11.77 61.47 -21.80
N GLY A 521 -11.68 60.14 -21.85
CA GLY A 521 -11.75 59.36 -23.09
C GLY A 521 -13.08 59.49 -23.81
N LEU A 522 -14.21 59.46 -23.08
CA LEU A 522 -15.54 59.69 -23.65
C LEU A 522 -15.70 61.09 -24.24
N LEU A 523 -15.15 62.12 -23.59
CA LEU A 523 -15.16 63.49 -24.10
C LEU A 523 -14.33 63.65 -25.38
N VAL A 524 -13.15 63.02 -25.45
CA VAL A 524 -12.29 63.05 -26.64
C VAL A 524 -12.94 62.31 -27.81
N CYS A 525 -13.54 61.14 -27.57
CA CYS A 525 -14.31 60.42 -28.58
C CYS A 525 -15.52 61.23 -29.06
N GLY A 526 -16.23 61.89 -28.14
CA GLY A 526 -17.34 62.80 -28.47
C GLY A 526 -16.91 63.97 -29.35
N ALA A 527 -15.76 64.59 -29.06
CA ALA A 527 -15.20 65.66 -29.86
C ALA A 527 -14.76 65.19 -31.27
N ALA A 528 -14.18 63.98 -31.38
CA ALA A 528 -13.79 63.39 -32.65
C ALA A 528 -15.01 63.08 -33.54
N VAL A 529 -16.08 62.53 -32.96
CA VAL A 529 -17.34 62.28 -33.70
C VAL A 529 -17.96 63.59 -34.17
N MET A 530 -18.01 64.63 -33.32
CA MET A 530 -18.51 65.96 -33.70
C MET A 530 -17.70 66.62 -34.82
N ALA A 531 -16.37 66.46 -34.81
CA ALA A 531 -15.50 66.97 -35.86
C ALA A 531 -15.75 66.26 -37.20
N ILE A 532 -16.00 64.95 -37.17
CA ILE A 532 -16.31 64.15 -38.37
C ILE A 532 -17.69 64.50 -38.92
N THR A 533 -18.72 64.68 -38.08
CA THR A 533 -20.06 65.09 -38.53
C THR A 533 -20.08 66.51 -39.08
N LYS A 534 -19.34 67.46 -38.48
CA LYS A 534 -19.19 68.82 -39.06
C LYS A 534 -18.49 68.79 -40.42
N LYS A 535 -17.52 67.89 -40.61
CA LYS A 535 -16.82 67.74 -41.89
C LYS A 535 -17.70 67.10 -42.97
N LYS A 536 -18.65 66.21 -42.61
CA LYS A 536 -19.63 65.64 -43.55
C LYS A 536 -20.72 66.64 -43.95
N LEU A 537 -21.28 67.40 -43.00
CA LEU A 537 -22.29 68.42 -43.28
C LEU A 537 -21.75 69.52 -44.21
N SER A 538 -20.48 69.92 -44.04
CA SER A 538 -19.83 70.89 -44.94
C SER A 538 -19.52 70.35 -46.35
N VAL A 539 -19.59 69.03 -46.56
CA VAL A 539 -19.38 68.38 -47.86
C VAL A 539 -20.73 68.14 -48.56
N GLU A 540 -21.80 67.86 -47.82
CA GLU A 540 -23.17 67.80 -48.37
C GLU A 540 -23.64 69.18 -48.85
N ASP A 541 -23.36 70.27 -48.13
CA ASP A 541 -23.69 71.64 -48.60
C ASP A 541 -22.93 72.05 -49.89
N LYS A 542 -21.87 71.33 -50.28
CA LYS A 542 -21.11 71.57 -51.52
C LYS A 542 -21.50 70.64 -52.66
N ALA A 543 -22.27 69.57 -52.41
CA ALA A 543 -22.75 68.65 -53.43
C ALA A 543 -24.05 69.13 -54.10
N ASP A 544 -24.83 69.98 -53.43
CA ASP A 544 -26.11 70.52 -53.94
C ASP A 544 -25.96 71.83 -54.77
N GLN A 545 -24.73 72.24 -55.14
CA GLN A 545 -24.47 73.45 -55.95
C GLN A 545 -23.70 73.20 -57.26
N ASN A 546 -23.79 72.01 -57.87
CA ASN A 546 -23.32 71.79 -59.25
C ASN A 546 -24.37 71.11 -60.12
#